data_AF-A0A2B8B1W0-F1
#
_entry.id   AF-A0A2B8B1W0-F1
#
_cell.length_a   1.000
_cell.length_b   1.000
_cell.length_c   1.000
_cell.angle_alpha   90.00
_cell.angle_beta   90.00
_cell.angle_gamma   90.00
#
_symmetry.space_group_name_H-M   'P 1'
#
loop_
_entity.id
_entity.type
_entity.pdbx_description
1 polymer ?
#
loop_
_entity_poly.entity_id
_entity_poly.type
_entity_poly.pdbx_seq_one_letter_code
_entity_poly.pdbx_strand_id
1 'polypeptide(L)'
;MALVAGAAGVCTTFALDATEPALMAPAAYGSILLALGLASFSPVLLRALPARLQPLPGALGGAAGELAAHNLRQRAAQASGVLMPLILFTGMATATLYMQAAESDARAASGLVKSVDDKNLETVNLVVVGVIVAFCCVMLVNSLYAATSYRGREFAQQRLCGATPGQVLRTVGAEGLVLLVTGVFLGTAAGLAGLVPYCLVRADRALPQAGPGIWLGVVAVAAVATLVTGLGTAGRMLRTPAVRAVGAGA
;
A
#
# COMPACT_ATOMS: atom_id res chain seq x y z
N MET A 1 -7.36 -18.30 -5.07
CA MET A 1 -8.29 -17.87 -6.13
C MET A 1 -7.98 -16.47 -6.64
N ALA A 2 -7.94 -15.41 -5.80
CA ALA A 2 -7.64 -14.04 -6.26
C ALA A 2 -6.30 -13.88 -7.02
N LEU A 3 -5.21 -14.50 -6.56
CA LEU A 3 -3.91 -14.47 -7.28
C LEU A 3 -3.98 -15.10 -8.68
N VAL A 4 -4.66 -16.25 -8.80
CA VAL A 4 -4.79 -16.97 -10.08
C VAL A 4 -5.69 -16.19 -11.03
N ALA A 5 -6.81 -15.66 -10.53
CA ALA A 5 -7.69 -14.78 -11.30
C ALA A 5 -6.99 -13.49 -11.73
N GLY A 6 -6.16 -12.90 -10.86
CA GLY A 6 -5.37 -11.72 -11.19
C GLY A 6 -4.30 -12.01 -12.23
N ALA A 7 -3.54 -13.10 -12.09
CA ALA A 7 -2.56 -13.52 -13.09
C ALA A 7 -3.24 -13.81 -14.44
N ALA A 8 -4.38 -14.50 -14.44
CA ALA A 8 -5.16 -14.72 -15.65
C ALA A 8 -5.64 -13.40 -16.29
N GLY A 9 -6.18 -12.46 -15.50
CA GLY A 9 -6.62 -11.15 -15.99
C GLY A 9 -5.47 -10.29 -16.54
N VAL A 10 -4.29 -10.39 -15.97
CA VAL A 10 -3.08 -9.76 -16.53
C VAL A 10 -2.66 -10.45 -17.83
N CYS A 11 -2.70 -11.79 -17.90
CA CYS A 11 -2.38 -12.52 -19.12
C CYS A 11 -3.36 -12.22 -20.27
N THR A 12 -4.63 -11.95 -19.98
CA THR A 12 -5.60 -11.57 -21.02
C THR A 12 -5.27 -10.25 -21.72
N THR A 13 -4.42 -9.40 -21.13
CA THR A 13 -3.90 -8.20 -21.81
C THR A 13 -3.15 -8.55 -23.10
N PHE A 14 -2.46 -9.69 -23.15
CA PHE A 14 -1.75 -10.13 -24.37
C PHE A 14 -2.68 -10.66 -25.47
N ALA A 15 -3.97 -10.85 -25.18
CA ALA A 15 -4.95 -11.27 -26.17
C ALA A 15 -5.67 -10.09 -26.86
N LEU A 16 -5.40 -8.85 -26.43
CA LEU A 16 -5.99 -7.63 -26.98
C LEU A 16 -4.98 -6.90 -27.87
N ASP A 17 -5.50 -6.25 -28.92
CA ASP A 17 -4.69 -5.43 -29.79
C ASP A 17 -4.31 -4.09 -29.14
N ALA A 18 -3.10 -3.62 -29.47
CA ALA A 18 -2.53 -2.39 -28.94
C ALA A 18 -3.39 -1.15 -29.23
N THR A 19 -4.24 -1.18 -30.26
CA THR A 19 -5.12 -0.07 -30.68
C THR A 19 -6.47 -0.06 -29.99
N GLU A 20 -6.84 -1.12 -29.28
CA GLU A 20 -8.16 -1.18 -28.66
C GLU A 20 -8.29 -0.22 -27.47
N PRO A 21 -9.40 0.55 -27.38
CA PRO A 21 -9.64 1.42 -26.22
C PRO A 21 -9.85 0.62 -24.92
N ALA A 22 -10.14 -0.68 -25.02
CA ALA A 22 -10.32 -1.58 -23.88
C ALA A 22 -9.02 -2.12 -23.29
N LEU A 23 -7.85 -1.86 -23.89
CA LEU A 23 -6.57 -2.46 -23.48
C LEU A 23 -6.19 -2.21 -22.00
N MET A 24 -6.56 -1.06 -21.45
CA MET A 24 -6.31 -0.74 -20.03
C MET A 24 -7.09 -1.63 -19.07
N ALA A 25 -8.28 -2.10 -19.45
CA ALA A 25 -9.21 -2.74 -18.51
C ALA A 25 -8.67 -4.06 -17.92
N PRO A 26 -8.21 -5.05 -18.70
CA PRO A 26 -7.71 -6.31 -18.14
C PRO A 26 -6.47 -6.10 -17.28
N ALA A 27 -5.57 -5.19 -17.68
CA ALA A 27 -4.36 -4.89 -16.94
C ALA A 27 -4.67 -4.23 -15.58
N ALA A 28 -5.60 -3.26 -15.58
CA ALA A 28 -6.06 -2.59 -14.37
C ALA A 28 -6.76 -3.58 -13.43
N TYR A 29 -7.77 -4.32 -13.91
CA TYR A 29 -8.49 -5.30 -13.08
C TYR A 29 -7.60 -6.45 -12.59
N GLY A 30 -6.69 -6.92 -13.45
CA GLY A 30 -5.71 -7.94 -13.11
C GLY A 30 -4.76 -7.49 -11.99
N SER A 31 -4.26 -6.25 -12.05
CA SER A 31 -3.41 -5.66 -11.00
C SER A 31 -4.14 -5.55 -9.66
N ILE A 32 -5.43 -5.19 -9.68
CA ILE A 32 -6.28 -5.11 -8.48
C ILE A 32 -6.45 -6.50 -7.86
N LEU A 33 -6.75 -7.51 -8.66
CA LEU A 33 -6.91 -8.89 -8.19
C LEU A 33 -5.60 -9.50 -7.67
N LEU A 34 -4.46 -9.16 -8.29
CA LEU A 34 -3.14 -9.54 -7.79
C LEU A 34 -2.84 -8.86 -6.45
N ALA A 35 -3.10 -7.56 -6.33
CA ALA A 35 -2.93 -6.82 -5.08
C ALA A 35 -3.84 -7.39 -3.98
N LEU A 36 -5.09 -7.70 -4.30
CA LEU A 36 -6.05 -8.34 -3.38
C LEU A 36 -5.61 -9.76 -3.01
N GLY A 37 -5.04 -10.50 -3.95
CA GLY A 37 -4.50 -11.83 -3.74
C GLY A 37 -3.27 -11.85 -2.82
N LEU A 38 -2.31 -10.95 -3.05
CA LEU A 38 -1.16 -10.74 -2.16
C LEU A 38 -1.61 -10.27 -0.78
N ALA A 39 -2.59 -9.36 -0.73
CA ALA A 39 -3.15 -8.85 0.51
C ALA A 39 -3.93 -9.93 1.29
N SER A 40 -4.63 -10.83 0.61
CA SER A 40 -5.33 -11.96 1.25
C SER A 40 -4.35 -12.98 1.84
N PHE A 41 -3.16 -13.09 1.26
CA PHE A 41 -2.06 -13.89 1.81
C PHE A 41 -1.22 -13.14 2.85
N SER A 42 -1.53 -11.89 3.19
CA SER A 42 -0.85 -11.06 4.18
C SER A 42 -0.54 -11.77 5.51
N PRO A 43 -1.44 -12.56 6.14
CA PRO A 43 -1.14 -13.25 7.39
C PRO A 43 -0.03 -14.31 7.23
N VAL A 44 0.05 -14.95 6.07
CA VAL A 44 1.06 -15.97 5.74
C VAL A 44 2.36 -15.32 5.29
N LEU A 45 2.28 -14.24 4.50
CA LEU A 45 3.44 -13.44 4.12
C LEU A 45 4.11 -12.81 5.34
N LEU A 46 3.37 -12.25 6.28
CA LEU A 46 3.93 -11.70 7.53
C LEU A 46 4.64 -12.77 8.38
N ARG A 47 4.36 -14.05 8.18
CA ARG A 47 5.06 -15.16 8.84
C ARG A 47 6.28 -15.65 8.04
N ALA A 48 6.19 -15.72 6.72
CA ALA A 48 7.22 -16.28 5.85
C ALA A 48 8.27 -15.24 5.37
N LEU A 49 7.81 -14.05 5.01
CA LEU A 49 8.61 -13.00 4.38
C LEU A 49 9.70 -12.41 5.30
N PRO A 50 9.46 -12.16 6.61
CA PRO A 50 10.52 -11.60 7.45
C PRO A 50 11.69 -12.56 7.69
N ALA A 51 11.59 -13.86 7.39
CA ALA A 51 12.75 -14.77 7.44
C ALA A 51 13.68 -14.61 6.23
N ARG A 52 13.17 -14.10 5.09
CA ARG A 52 13.96 -13.80 3.89
C ARG A 52 14.32 -12.32 3.75
N LEU A 53 13.51 -11.41 4.30
CA LEU A 53 13.72 -9.95 4.25
C LEU A 53 14.28 -9.37 5.55
N GLN A 54 14.72 -10.21 6.50
CA GLN A 54 15.41 -9.84 7.74
C GLN A 54 16.47 -8.72 7.60
N PRO A 55 17.30 -8.65 6.53
CA PRO A 55 18.29 -7.56 6.43
C PRO A 55 17.67 -6.16 6.25
N LEU A 56 16.44 -6.02 5.76
CA LEU A 56 15.83 -4.70 5.46
C LEU A 56 15.36 -3.94 6.71
N PRO A 57 14.61 -4.55 7.65
CA PRO A 57 14.28 -3.93 8.94
C PRO A 57 15.53 -3.59 9.77
N GLY A 58 16.53 -4.48 9.78
CA GLY A 58 17.81 -4.25 10.44
C GLY A 58 18.61 -3.11 9.81
N ALA A 59 18.62 -2.99 8.48
CA ALA A 59 19.32 -1.91 7.77
C ALA A 59 18.65 -0.54 7.93
N LEU A 60 17.31 -0.47 7.97
CA LEU A 60 16.57 0.80 8.07
C LEU A 60 16.26 1.24 9.50
N GLY A 61 16.26 0.32 10.48
CA GLY A 61 15.85 0.59 11.86
C GLY A 61 16.73 -0.03 12.96
N GLY A 62 17.84 -0.69 12.60
CA GLY A 62 18.76 -1.33 13.55
C GLY A 62 18.06 -2.36 14.45
N ALA A 63 18.49 -2.43 15.72
CA ALA A 63 17.87 -3.30 16.73
C ALA A 63 16.37 -3.02 16.96
N ALA A 64 15.93 -1.77 16.76
CA ALA A 64 14.51 -1.41 16.90
C ALA A 64 13.66 -1.97 15.75
N GLY A 65 14.21 -2.03 14.53
CA GLY A 65 13.56 -2.63 13.36
C GLY A 65 13.43 -4.15 13.49
N GLU A 66 14.45 -4.83 14.00
CA GLU A 66 14.41 -6.27 14.29
C GLU A 66 13.36 -6.62 15.36
N LEU A 67 13.34 -5.86 16.47
CA LEU A 67 12.33 -6.05 17.53
C LEU A 67 10.90 -5.78 17.01
N ALA A 68 10.73 -4.74 16.19
CA ALA A 68 9.45 -4.45 15.56
C ALA A 68 8.99 -5.58 14.63
N ALA A 69 9.88 -6.12 13.79
CA ALA A 69 9.58 -7.25 12.94
C ALA A 69 9.19 -8.50 13.76
N HIS A 70 9.85 -8.73 14.90
CA HIS A 70 9.51 -9.83 15.80
C HIS A 70 8.12 -9.66 16.44
N ASN A 71 7.80 -8.46 16.92
CA ASN A 71 6.48 -8.13 17.47
C ASN A 71 5.37 -8.31 16.43
N LEU A 72 5.61 -7.87 15.19
CA LEU A 72 4.65 -8.03 14.10
C LEU A 72 4.42 -9.49 13.72
N ARG A 73 5.43 -10.38 13.83
CA ARG A 73 5.25 -11.83 13.63
C ARG A 73 4.35 -12.45 14.68
N GLN A 74 4.57 -12.11 15.96
CA GLN A 74 3.71 -12.58 17.06
C GLN A 74 2.28 -12.04 16.92
N ARG A 75 2.10 -10.89 16.24
CA ARG A 75 0.82 -10.20 16.06
C ARG A 75 0.33 -10.15 14.62
N ALA A 76 0.70 -11.15 13.81
CA ALA A 76 0.41 -11.16 12.38
C ALA A 76 -1.09 -10.97 12.06
N ALA A 77 -1.99 -11.46 12.92
CA ALA A 77 -3.44 -11.31 12.75
C ALA A 77 -3.91 -9.84 12.85
N GLN A 78 -3.39 -9.05 13.81
CA GLN A 78 -3.71 -7.62 13.94
C GLN A 78 -2.98 -6.77 12.89
N ALA A 79 -1.71 -7.09 12.62
CA ALA A 79 -0.90 -6.44 11.61
C ALA A 79 -1.48 -6.58 10.19
N SER A 80 -2.15 -7.71 9.91
CA SER A 80 -2.82 -7.96 8.63
C SER A 80 -3.92 -6.93 8.31
N GLY A 81 -4.59 -6.38 9.33
CA GLY A 81 -5.64 -5.37 9.14
C GLY A 81 -5.13 -4.05 8.56
N VAL A 82 -3.84 -3.74 8.78
CA VAL A 82 -3.16 -2.54 8.26
C VAL A 82 -2.44 -2.83 6.95
N LEU A 83 -1.83 -4.02 6.83
CA LEU A 83 -1.03 -4.34 5.66
C LEU A 83 -1.88 -4.49 4.38
N MET A 84 -3.09 -5.03 4.49
CA MET A 84 -4.00 -5.20 3.35
C MET A 84 -4.36 -3.87 2.64
N PRO A 85 -4.90 -2.84 3.32
CA PRO A 85 -5.17 -1.56 2.69
C PRO A 85 -3.91 -0.89 2.13
N LEU A 86 -2.76 -1.08 2.78
CA LEU A 86 -1.49 -0.51 2.31
C LEU A 86 -1.03 -1.13 0.98
N ILE A 87 -1.12 -2.46 0.84
CA ILE A 87 -0.81 -3.19 -0.40
C ILE A 87 -1.76 -2.73 -1.52
N LEU A 88 -3.06 -2.66 -1.23
CA LEU A 88 -4.06 -2.22 -2.21
C LEU A 88 -3.83 -0.77 -2.64
N PHE A 89 -3.63 0.15 -1.69
CA PHE A 89 -3.36 1.54 -1.99
C PHE A 89 -2.12 1.69 -2.89
N THR A 90 -0.99 1.12 -2.48
CA THR A 90 0.27 1.27 -3.22
C THR A 90 0.24 0.56 -4.57
N GLY A 91 -0.30 -0.66 -4.64
CA GLY A 91 -0.37 -1.42 -5.89
C GLY A 91 -1.36 -0.84 -6.90
N MET A 92 -2.56 -0.50 -6.47
CA MET A 92 -3.55 0.10 -7.36
C MET A 92 -3.14 1.50 -7.80
N ALA A 93 -2.68 2.37 -6.88
CA ALA A 93 -2.24 3.72 -7.25
C ALA A 93 -1.06 3.66 -8.22
N THR A 94 -0.10 2.77 -7.99
CA THR A 94 1.02 2.59 -8.93
C THR A 94 0.53 2.09 -10.29
N ALA A 95 -0.23 0.98 -10.35
CA ALA A 95 -0.71 0.45 -11.62
C ALA A 95 -1.55 1.46 -12.41
N THR A 96 -2.59 2.01 -11.78
CA THR A 96 -3.59 2.84 -12.47
C THR A 96 -3.05 4.20 -12.88
N LEU A 97 -2.27 4.89 -12.02
CA LEU A 97 -1.71 6.20 -12.36
C LEU A 97 -0.65 6.09 -13.47
N TYR A 98 0.18 5.03 -13.45
CA TYR A 98 1.15 4.80 -14.52
C TYR A 98 0.49 4.38 -15.84
N MET A 99 -0.55 3.53 -15.80
CA MET A 99 -1.31 3.20 -17.02
C MET A 99 -1.97 4.44 -17.61
N GLN A 100 -2.52 5.34 -16.78
CA GLN A 100 -3.09 6.61 -17.22
C GLN A 100 -2.04 7.55 -17.82
N ALA A 101 -0.86 7.66 -17.20
CA ALA A 101 0.25 8.45 -17.75
C ALA A 101 0.74 7.89 -19.10
N ALA A 102 0.90 6.56 -19.18
CA ALA A 102 1.28 5.90 -20.43
C ALA A 102 0.23 6.06 -21.53
N GLU A 103 -1.07 6.03 -21.17
CA GLU A 103 -2.17 6.29 -22.09
C GLU A 103 -2.19 7.75 -22.58
N SER A 104 -1.98 8.72 -21.67
CA SER A 104 -1.93 10.13 -22.04
C SER A 104 -0.75 10.44 -22.96
N ASP A 105 0.41 9.83 -22.71
CA ASP A 105 1.61 10.00 -23.53
C ASP A 105 1.44 9.37 -24.92
N ALA A 106 0.88 8.16 -25.00
CA ALA A 106 0.59 7.49 -26.26
C ALA A 106 -0.39 8.29 -27.14
N ARG A 107 -1.41 8.90 -26.51
CA ARG A 107 -2.37 9.78 -27.21
C ARG A 107 -1.76 11.13 -27.61
N ALA A 108 -0.84 11.68 -26.82
CA ALA A 108 -0.13 12.90 -27.21
C ALA A 108 0.78 12.67 -28.42
N ALA A 109 1.43 11.50 -28.47
CA ALA A 109 2.32 11.12 -29.58
C ALA A 109 1.59 10.89 -30.92
N SER A 110 0.29 10.56 -30.90
CA SER A 110 -0.48 10.34 -32.13
C SER A 110 -0.82 11.63 -32.89
N GLY A 111 -0.61 12.81 -32.30
CA GLY A 111 -0.79 14.11 -32.95
C GLY A 111 -2.24 14.46 -33.32
N LEU A 112 -3.21 13.62 -32.94
CA LEU A 112 -4.64 13.84 -33.20
C LEU A 112 -5.21 14.88 -32.23
N VAL A 113 -6.01 15.82 -32.73
CA VAL A 113 -6.78 16.73 -31.87
C VAL A 113 -7.74 15.88 -31.05
N LYS A 114 -7.54 15.81 -29.72
CA LYS A 114 -8.43 15.08 -28.82
C LYS A 114 -9.88 15.50 -29.05
N SER A 115 -10.72 14.55 -29.44
CA SER A 115 -12.16 14.79 -29.54
C SER A 115 -12.72 15.16 -28.16
N VAL A 116 -13.90 15.79 -28.13
CA VAL A 116 -14.58 16.11 -26.86
C VAL A 116 -14.84 14.81 -26.06
N ASP A 117 -15.19 13.74 -26.76
CA ASP A 117 -15.44 12.43 -26.15
C ASP A 117 -14.18 11.81 -25.54
N ASP A 118 -13.02 11.95 -26.19
CA ASP A 118 -11.75 11.43 -25.65
C ASP A 118 -11.33 12.14 -24.36
N LYS A 119 -11.52 13.46 -24.29
CA LYS A 119 -11.23 14.27 -23.09
C LYS A 119 -12.19 13.89 -21.95
N ASN A 120 -13.46 13.67 -22.28
CA ASN A 120 -14.47 13.26 -21.30
C ASN A 120 -14.12 11.89 -20.72
N LEU A 121 -13.75 10.90 -21.54
CA LEU A 121 -13.37 9.56 -21.08
C LEU A 121 -12.10 9.57 -20.22
N GLU A 122 -11.08 10.34 -20.60
CA GLU A 122 -9.86 10.51 -19.81
C GLU A 122 -10.15 11.14 -18.44
N THR A 123 -10.98 12.20 -18.43
CA THR A 123 -11.39 12.88 -17.20
C THR A 123 -12.17 11.95 -16.28
N VAL A 124 -13.14 11.20 -16.83
CA VAL A 124 -13.93 10.22 -16.06
C VAL A 124 -13.02 9.16 -15.46
N ASN A 125 -12.09 8.59 -16.24
CA ASN A 125 -11.16 7.58 -15.74
C ASN A 125 -10.23 8.13 -14.65
N LEU A 126 -9.70 9.34 -14.80
CA LEU A 126 -8.87 10.01 -13.79
C LEU A 126 -9.65 10.24 -12.49
N VAL A 127 -10.90 10.70 -12.60
CA VAL A 127 -11.77 10.92 -11.43
C VAL A 127 -12.06 9.59 -10.73
N VAL A 128 -12.41 8.53 -11.46
CA VAL A 128 -12.70 7.21 -10.89
C VAL A 128 -11.46 6.64 -10.18
N VAL A 129 -10.28 6.72 -10.81
CA VAL A 129 -9.02 6.29 -10.18
C VAL A 129 -8.72 7.12 -8.93
N GLY A 130 -8.90 8.44 -9.00
CA GLY A 130 -8.72 9.33 -7.85
C GLY A 130 -9.61 8.95 -6.67
N VAL A 131 -10.89 8.66 -6.91
CA VAL A 131 -11.85 8.22 -5.86
C VAL A 131 -11.43 6.87 -5.27
N ILE A 132 -11.02 5.90 -6.09
CA ILE A 132 -10.58 4.59 -5.62
C ILE A 132 -9.32 4.70 -4.75
N VAL A 133 -8.32 5.48 -5.20
CA VAL A 133 -7.06 5.70 -4.47
C VAL A 133 -7.33 6.43 -3.15
N ALA A 134 -8.21 7.44 -3.15
CA ALA A 134 -8.64 8.14 -1.94
C ALA A 134 -9.34 7.19 -0.95
N PHE A 135 -10.25 6.34 -1.43
CA PHE A 135 -10.93 5.34 -0.60
C PHE A 135 -9.94 4.37 0.06
N CYS A 136 -8.95 3.86 -0.69
CA CYS A 136 -7.92 3.00 -0.11
C CYS A 136 -7.03 3.72 0.90
N CYS A 137 -6.73 5.00 0.69
CA CYS A 137 -6.02 5.83 1.66
C CYS A 137 -6.82 5.99 2.96
N VAL A 138 -8.13 6.28 2.86
CA VAL A 138 -9.03 6.36 4.02
C VAL A 138 -9.10 5.02 4.75
N MET A 139 -9.20 3.91 4.01
CA MET A 139 -9.20 2.57 4.58
C MET A 139 -7.90 2.28 5.35
N LEU A 140 -6.75 2.68 4.80
CA LEU A 140 -5.45 2.57 5.46
C LEU A 140 -5.43 3.37 6.77
N VAL A 141 -5.85 4.64 6.74
CA VAL A 141 -5.92 5.51 7.92
C VAL A 141 -6.83 4.90 9.00
N ASN A 142 -8.01 4.42 8.63
CA ASN A 142 -8.94 3.81 9.57
C ASN A 142 -8.37 2.53 10.21
N SER A 143 -7.72 1.68 9.40
CA SER A 143 -7.07 0.47 9.91
C SER A 143 -5.91 0.78 10.86
N LEU A 144 -5.08 1.79 10.54
CA LEU A 144 -3.99 2.24 11.41
C LEU A 144 -4.51 2.81 12.73
N TYR A 145 -5.58 3.61 12.64
CA TYR A 145 -6.26 4.16 13.80
C TYR A 145 -6.79 3.05 14.70
N ALA A 146 -7.52 2.08 14.15
CA ALA A 146 -8.05 0.93 14.89
C ALA A 146 -6.91 0.10 15.52
N ALA A 147 -5.89 -0.26 14.73
CA ALA A 147 -4.77 -1.08 15.19
C ALA A 147 -3.98 -0.41 16.32
N THR A 148 -3.86 0.91 16.33
CA THR A 148 -3.15 1.65 17.38
C THR A 148 -4.03 1.94 18.58
N SER A 149 -5.29 2.33 18.36
CA SER A 149 -6.25 2.67 19.42
C SER A 149 -6.62 1.47 20.29
N TYR A 150 -6.65 0.26 19.75
CA TYR A 150 -6.89 -0.94 20.57
C TYR A 150 -5.69 -1.34 21.46
N ARG A 151 -4.53 -0.70 21.31
CA ARG A 151 -3.30 -0.98 22.07
C ARG A 151 -3.06 -0.05 23.26
N GLY A 152 -4.01 0.83 23.57
CA GLY A 152 -3.87 1.78 24.69
C GLY A 152 -3.53 1.12 26.02
N ARG A 153 -4.15 -0.03 26.33
CA ARG A 153 -3.91 -0.75 27.59
C ARG A 153 -2.50 -1.32 27.66
N GLU A 154 -1.97 -1.81 26.53
CA GLU A 154 -0.59 -2.31 26.44
C GLU A 154 0.41 -1.17 26.63
N PHE A 155 0.20 -0.02 25.98
CA PHE A 155 1.07 1.15 26.14
C PHE A 155 1.06 1.65 27.59
N ALA A 156 -0.09 1.58 28.26
CA ALA A 156 -0.21 1.90 29.67
C ALA A 156 0.56 0.92 30.56
N GLN A 157 0.46 -0.40 30.30
CA GLN A 157 1.22 -1.42 31.02
C GLN A 157 2.74 -1.25 30.85
N GLN A 158 3.21 -1.00 29.63
CA GLN A 158 4.63 -0.72 29.36
C GLN A 158 5.13 0.47 30.18
N ARG A 159 4.32 1.53 30.32
CA ARG A 159 4.65 2.71 31.12
C ARG A 159 4.65 2.44 32.63
N LEU A 160 3.77 1.57 33.12
CA LEU A 160 3.78 1.15 34.53
C LEU A 160 5.03 0.32 34.87
N CYS A 161 5.59 -0.39 33.89
CA CYS A 161 6.89 -1.06 33.99
C CYS A 161 8.09 -0.12 33.80
N GLY A 162 7.87 1.20 33.68
CA GLY A 162 8.94 2.21 33.60
C GLY A 162 9.28 2.70 32.19
N ALA A 163 8.58 2.26 31.13
CA ALA A 163 8.83 2.76 29.79
C ALA A 163 8.43 4.24 29.65
N THR A 164 9.29 5.04 29.01
CA THR A 164 9.02 6.45 28.73
C THR A 164 8.07 6.60 27.51
N PRO A 165 7.28 7.68 27.43
CA PRO A 165 6.40 7.93 26.28
C PRO A 165 7.14 7.96 24.93
N GLY A 166 8.38 8.47 24.92
CA GLY A 166 9.23 8.50 23.73
C GLY A 166 9.65 7.11 23.26
N GLN A 167 9.90 6.18 24.19
CA GLN A 167 10.21 4.79 23.86
C GLN A 167 9.01 4.08 23.23
N VAL A 168 7.79 4.32 23.73
CA VAL A 168 6.56 3.76 23.13
C VAL A 168 6.35 4.29 21.72
N LEU A 169 6.48 5.62 21.51
CA LEU A 169 6.35 6.22 20.18
C LEU A 169 7.40 5.69 19.19
N ARG A 170 8.64 5.48 19.63
CA ARG A 170 9.70 4.90 18.79
C ARG A 170 9.36 3.47 18.36
N THR A 171 8.80 2.66 19.25
CA THR A 171 8.35 1.30 18.93
C THR A 171 7.21 1.32 17.91
N VAL A 172 6.19 2.17 18.11
CA VAL A 172 5.08 2.32 17.16
C VAL A 172 5.58 2.80 15.79
N GLY A 173 6.52 3.75 15.78
CA GLY A 173 7.15 4.23 14.55
C GLY A 173 7.92 3.14 13.81
N ALA A 174 8.70 2.31 14.53
CA ALA A 174 9.43 1.20 13.95
C ALA A 174 8.50 0.13 13.37
N GLU A 175 7.42 -0.23 14.08
CA GLU A 175 6.40 -1.14 13.57
C GLU A 175 5.70 -0.58 12.33
N GLY A 176 5.35 0.71 12.34
CA GLY A 176 4.77 1.42 11.20
C GLY A 176 5.72 1.41 9.99
N LEU A 177 7.03 1.60 10.21
CA LEU A 177 8.03 1.58 9.15
C LEU A 177 8.19 0.19 8.52
N VAL A 178 8.20 -0.88 9.33
CA VAL A 178 8.24 -2.25 8.81
C VAL A 178 7.00 -2.57 7.98
N LEU A 179 5.81 -2.18 8.46
CA LEU A 179 4.57 -2.33 7.70
C LEU A 179 4.61 -1.53 6.40
N LEU A 180 5.07 -0.28 6.44
CA LEU A 180 5.22 0.59 5.28
C LEU A 180 6.11 -0.05 4.22
N VAL A 181 7.33 -0.44 4.57
CA VAL A 181 8.29 -1.04 3.65
C VAL A 181 7.73 -2.33 3.05
N THR A 182 7.14 -3.19 3.88
CA THR A 182 6.57 -4.46 3.42
C THR A 182 5.38 -4.24 2.49
N GLY A 183 4.47 -3.34 2.84
CA GLY A 183 3.28 -3.04 2.05
C GLY A 183 3.62 -2.35 0.73
N VAL A 184 4.54 -1.38 0.75
CA VAL A 184 5.05 -0.72 -0.47
C VAL A 184 5.71 -1.74 -1.38
N PHE A 185 6.55 -2.64 -0.84
CA PHE A 185 7.22 -3.66 -1.63
C PHE A 185 6.21 -4.59 -2.33
N LEU A 186 5.26 -5.15 -1.56
CA LEU A 186 4.26 -6.07 -2.09
C LEU A 186 3.26 -5.39 -3.03
N GLY A 187 2.82 -4.18 -2.70
CA GLY A 187 1.93 -3.41 -3.55
C GLY A 187 2.62 -3.00 -4.84
N THR A 188 3.86 -2.53 -4.79
CA THR A 188 4.64 -2.21 -6.00
C THR A 188 4.82 -3.45 -6.87
N ALA A 189 5.11 -4.62 -6.29
CA ALA A 189 5.21 -5.87 -7.04
C ALA A 189 3.88 -6.24 -7.75
N ALA A 190 2.74 -6.13 -7.06
CA ALA A 190 1.42 -6.34 -7.70
C ALA A 190 1.11 -5.30 -8.78
N GLY A 191 1.45 -4.04 -8.52
CA GLY A 191 1.22 -2.94 -9.47
C GLY A 191 2.03 -3.12 -10.75
N LEU A 192 3.33 -3.43 -10.61
CA LEU A 192 4.22 -3.75 -11.73
C LEU A 192 3.76 -4.98 -12.49
N ALA A 193 3.27 -6.01 -11.80
CA ALA A 193 2.80 -7.23 -12.45
C ALA A 193 1.64 -6.96 -13.44
N GLY A 194 0.75 -5.99 -13.17
CA GLY A 194 -0.25 -5.57 -14.15
C GLY A 194 0.22 -4.49 -15.12
N LEU A 195 1.10 -3.59 -14.67
CA LEU A 195 1.61 -2.47 -15.49
C LEU A 195 2.56 -2.94 -16.60
N VAL A 196 3.43 -3.92 -16.34
CA VAL A 196 4.44 -4.37 -17.32
C VAL A 196 3.76 -4.95 -18.58
N PRO A 197 2.77 -5.86 -18.49
CA PRO A 197 2.06 -6.36 -19.67
C PRO A 197 1.33 -5.27 -20.44
N TYR A 198 0.76 -4.28 -19.74
CA TYR A 198 0.15 -3.12 -20.38
C TYR A 198 1.16 -2.31 -21.19
N CYS A 199 2.33 -1.98 -20.60
CA CYS A 199 3.37 -1.23 -21.30
C CYS A 199 3.96 -2.03 -22.47
N LEU A 200 4.09 -3.35 -22.34
CA LEU A 200 4.57 -4.22 -23.42
C LEU A 200 3.61 -4.19 -24.61
N VAL A 201 2.31 -4.36 -24.38
CA VAL A 201 1.34 -4.36 -25.50
C VAL A 201 1.14 -2.95 -26.07
N ARG A 202 1.11 -1.92 -25.24
CA ARG A 202 0.80 -0.55 -25.68
C ARG A 202 1.97 0.20 -26.31
N ALA A 203 3.19 -0.01 -25.79
CA ALA A 203 4.36 0.79 -26.13
C ALA A 203 5.60 -0.04 -26.50
N ASP A 204 5.46 -1.36 -26.61
CA ASP A 204 6.53 -2.32 -26.92
C ASP A 204 7.75 -2.20 -25.98
N ARG A 205 7.48 -1.82 -24.71
CA ARG A 205 8.50 -1.59 -23.68
C ARG A 205 8.05 -2.13 -22.33
N ALA A 206 9.00 -2.66 -21.57
CA ALA A 206 8.72 -3.24 -20.26
C ALA A 206 8.53 -2.20 -19.14
N LEU A 207 8.99 -0.95 -19.33
CA LEU A 207 8.93 0.08 -18.29
C LEU A 207 8.24 1.36 -18.78
N PRO A 208 7.49 2.06 -17.91
CA PRO A 208 6.85 3.33 -18.26
C PRO A 208 7.89 4.40 -18.61
N GLN A 209 7.54 5.27 -19.56
CA GLN A 209 8.34 6.48 -19.84
C GLN A 209 8.21 7.51 -18.71
N ALA A 210 7.05 7.53 -18.04
CA ALA A 210 6.86 8.29 -16.83
C ALA A 210 7.94 7.91 -15.81
N GLY A 211 8.73 8.89 -15.37
CA GLY A 211 9.81 8.67 -14.41
C GLY A 211 9.29 8.15 -13.05
N PRO A 212 10.18 7.96 -12.06
CA PRO A 212 9.81 7.45 -10.74
C PRO A 212 8.94 8.40 -9.91
N GLY A 213 8.63 9.61 -10.41
CA GLY A 213 7.91 10.65 -9.69
C GLY A 213 6.52 10.23 -9.19
N ILE A 214 5.75 9.49 -10.00
CA ILE A 214 4.42 8.99 -9.59
C ILE A 214 4.59 8.00 -8.44
N TRP A 215 5.50 7.03 -8.56
CA TRP A 215 5.78 6.06 -7.50
C TRP A 215 6.26 6.74 -6.22
N LEU A 216 7.18 7.71 -6.31
CA LEU A 216 7.64 8.49 -5.16
C LEU A 216 6.49 9.24 -4.49
N GLY A 217 5.57 9.81 -5.26
CA GLY A 217 4.36 10.45 -4.74
C GLY A 217 3.45 9.47 -3.97
N VAL A 218 3.19 8.29 -4.56
CA VAL A 218 2.41 7.23 -3.91
C VAL A 218 3.07 6.76 -2.61
N VAL A 219 4.39 6.52 -2.62
CA VAL A 219 5.15 6.12 -1.43
C VAL A 219 5.15 7.22 -0.38
N ALA A 220 5.29 8.49 -0.77
CA ALA A 220 5.23 9.62 0.15
C ALA A 220 3.85 9.71 0.84
N VAL A 221 2.76 9.59 0.09
CA VAL A 221 1.41 9.59 0.66
C VAL A 221 1.21 8.40 1.61
N ALA A 222 1.64 7.20 1.21
CA ALA A 222 1.58 6.02 2.06
C ALA A 222 2.39 6.18 3.36
N ALA A 223 3.59 6.76 3.27
CA ALA A 223 4.48 7.02 4.40
C ALA A 223 3.86 8.04 5.36
N VAL A 224 3.35 9.15 4.83
CA VAL A 224 2.65 10.18 5.62
C VAL A 224 1.42 9.59 6.29
N ALA A 225 0.55 8.90 5.55
CA ALA A 225 -0.65 8.27 6.11
C ALA A 225 -0.30 7.27 7.22
N THR A 226 0.76 6.48 7.04
CA THR A 226 1.21 5.46 8.01
C THR A 226 1.79 6.10 9.28
N LEU A 227 2.78 6.96 9.12
CA LEU A 227 3.52 7.53 10.25
C LEU A 227 2.69 8.57 11.02
N VAL A 228 1.98 9.46 10.31
CA VAL A 228 1.17 10.50 10.97
C VAL A 228 0.00 9.87 11.72
N THR A 229 -0.72 8.92 11.11
CA THR A 229 -1.82 8.25 11.79
C THR A 229 -1.32 7.41 12.96
N GLY A 230 -0.29 6.58 12.78
CA GLY A 230 0.25 5.72 13.83
C GLY A 230 0.82 6.50 15.02
N LEU A 231 1.71 7.46 14.77
CA LEU A 231 2.32 8.27 15.82
C LEU A 231 1.32 9.25 16.44
N GLY A 232 0.45 9.85 15.63
CA GLY A 232 -0.56 10.79 16.10
C GLY A 232 -1.60 10.13 17.00
N THR A 233 -2.03 8.91 16.68
CA THR A 233 -2.94 8.14 17.53
C THR A 233 -2.26 7.68 18.81
N ALA A 234 -1.07 7.08 18.72
CA ALA A 234 -0.29 6.69 19.91
C ALA A 234 -0.01 7.88 20.83
N GLY A 235 0.41 9.02 20.28
CA GLY A 235 0.69 10.25 21.02
C GLY A 235 -0.55 10.78 21.77
N ARG A 236 -1.73 10.72 21.15
CA ARG A 236 -3.00 11.07 21.82
C ARG A 236 -3.31 10.12 22.97
N MET A 237 -3.11 8.82 22.80
CA MET A 237 -3.34 7.84 23.86
C MET A 237 -2.40 8.03 25.05
N LEU A 238 -1.13 8.34 24.79
CA LEU A 238 -0.11 8.52 25.83
C LEU A 238 -0.36 9.73 26.74
N ARG A 239 -1.21 10.68 26.33
CA ARG A 239 -1.66 11.80 27.17
C ARG A 239 -2.57 11.36 28.32
N THR A 240 -3.20 10.19 28.22
CA THR A 240 -3.97 9.63 29.32
C THR A 240 -3.03 9.06 30.41
N PRO A 241 -3.29 9.32 31.70
CA PRO A 241 -2.50 8.72 32.78
C PRO A 241 -2.57 7.18 32.72
N ALA A 242 -1.42 6.51 32.81
CA ALA A 242 -1.32 5.06 32.64
C ALA A 242 -2.23 4.28 33.63
N VAL A 243 -2.33 4.77 34.87
CA VAL A 243 -3.19 4.17 35.91
C VAL A 243 -4.68 4.21 35.51
N ARG A 244 -5.16 5.29 34.89
CA ARG A 244 -6.55 5.41 34.42
C ARG A 244 -6.82 4.56 33.19
N ALA A 245 -5.85 4.47 32.29
CA ALA A 245 -5.96 3.67 31.07
C ALA A 245 -6.06 2.15 31.36
N VAL A 246 -5.48 1.67 32.46
CA VAL A 246 -5.61 0.27 32.91
C VAL A 246 -6.93 0.05 33.67
N GLY A 247 -7.36 1.01 34.49
CA GLY A 247 -8.56 0.89 35.33
C GLY A 247 -9.89 1.04 34.60
N ALA A 248 -9.94 1.69 33.42
CA ALA A 248 -11.19 1.94 32.68
C ALA A 248 -11.82 0.69 32.00
N GLY A 249 -11.26 -0.50 32.21
CA GLY A 249 -11.79 -1.77 31.69
C GLY A 249 -12.02 -2.84 32.76
N ALA A 250 -12.16 -2.41 34.02
CA ALA A 250 -12.55 -3.25 35.16
C ALA A 250 -14.00 -2.95 35.54
#